data_AF-A0A6M0F267-F1
#
_entry.id   AF-A0A6M0F267-F1
#
_cell.length_a   1.000
_cell.length_b   1.000
_cell.length_c   1.000
_cell.angle_alpha   90.00
_cell.angle_beta   90.00
_cell.angle_gamma   90.00
#
_symmetry.space_group_name_H-M   'P 1'
#
loop_
_entity.id
_entity.type
_entity.pdbx_description
1 polymer ?
#
loop_
_entity_poly.entity_id
_entity_poly.type
_entity_poly.pdbx_seq_one_letter_code
_entity_poly.pdbx_strand_id
1 'polypeptide(L)'
;MTQPQQTPAQFLTSEESADVDKALLSSHEKFLTRLTISSLRLLKHIAKETGVAVEELTHQQVVDWMEKDSKIRREQGSEAAFLKW
;
A
#
# COMPACT_ATOMS: atom_id res chain seq x y z
N MET A 1 23.61 -12.66 12.36
CA MET A 1 22.35 -12.85 11.60
C MET A 1 21.68 -11.50 11.53
N THR A 2 21.86 -10.77 10.44
CA THR A 2 21.27 -9.44 10.25
C THR A 2 19.79 -9.60 9.94
N GLN A 3 18.94 -9.20 10.90
CA GLN A 3 17.51 -9.01 10.69
C GLN A 3 17.33 -8.02 9.53
N PRO A 4 16.49 -8.30 8.51
CA PRO A 4 16.21 -7.31 7.50
C PRO A 4 15.52 -6.12 8.17
N GLN A 5 16.23 -4.98 8.22
CA GLN A 5 15.65 -3.70 8.59
C GLN A 5 14.49 -3.44 7.62
N GLN A 6 13.26 -3.59 8.10
CA GLN A 6 12.08 -3.18 7.37
C GLN A 6 12.17 -1.67 7.20
N THR A 7 12.57 -1.23 6.02
CA THR A 7 12.52 0.18 5.66
C THR A 7 11.05 0.60 5.69
N PRO A 8 10.67 1.63 6.46
CA PRO A 8 9.30 2.11 6.44
C PRO A 8 8.99 2.51 4.99
N ALA A 9 7.90 1.97 4.43
CA ALA A 9 7.39 2.18 3.06
C ALA A 9 7.80 1.17 1.94
N GLN A 10 8.28 -0.04 2.23
CA GLN A 10 8.33 -1.07 1.18
C GLN A 10 6.96 -1.76 1.02
N PHE A 11 6.06 -1.12 0.26
CA PHE A 11 4.73 -1.67 -0.05
C PHE A 11 4.79 -2.91 -0.95
N LEU A 12 5.80 -2.98 -1.81
CA LEU A 12 6.10 -4.16 -2.62
C LEU A 12 6.97 -5.12 -1.82
N THR A 13 6.68 -6.40 -1.96
CA THR A 13 7.59 -7.47 -1.61
C THR A 13 8.83 -7.44 -2.52
N SER A 14 9.93 -8.06 -2.07
CA SER A 14 11.14 -8.18 -2.88
C SER A 14 10.88 -8.92 -4.20
N GLU A 15 9.97 -9.89 -4.19
CA GLU A 15 9.52 -10.62 -5.38
C GLU A 15 8.79 -9.70 -6.35
N GLU A 16 7.76 -8.99 -5.89
CA GLU A 16 7.02 -8.02 -6.72
C GLU A 16 7.95 -6.96 -7.31
N SER A 17 8.94 -6.46 -6.55
CA SER A 17 9.91 -5.49 -7.08
C SER A 17 10.79 -6.11 -8.15
N ALA A 18 11.30 -7.32 -7.94
CA ALA A 18 12.14 -8.02 -8.91
C ALA A 18 11.40 -8.30 -10.22
N ASP A 19 10.12 -8.63 -10.15
CA ASP A 19 9.29 -8.86 -11.33
C ASP A 19 9.05 -7.58 -12.13
N VAL A 20 8.82 -6.45 -11.45
CA VAL A 20 8.77 -5.14 -12.14
C VAL A 20 10.11 -4.78 -12.78
N ASP A 21 11.23 -5.10 -12.14
CA ASP A 21 12.56 -4.83 -12.70
C ASP A 21 12.89 -5.66 -13.94
N LYS A 22 12.46 -6.94 -13.95
CA LYS A 22 12.62 -7.84 -15.10
C LYS A 22 11.70 -7.50 -16.27
N ALA A 23 10.58 -6.82 -16.03
CA ALA A 23 9.64 -6.47 -17.08
C ALA A 23 10.29 -5.56 -18.14
N LEU A 24 9.94 -5.78 -19.40
CA LEU A 24 10.36 -4.99 -20.57
C LEU A 24 9.57 -3.67 -20.67
N LEU A 25 9.62 -2.90 -19.58
CA LEU A 25 8.93 -1.63 -19.40
C LEU A 25 9.93 -0.48 -19.34
N SER A 26 9.54 0.68 -19.83
CA SER A 26 10.27 1.94 -19.63
C SER A 26 10.25 2.35 -18.15
N SER A 27 11.12 3.28 -17.76
CA SER A 27 11.22 3.73 -16.37
C SER A 27 9.92 4.27 -15.80
N HIS A 28 9.15 5.04 -16.59
CA HIS A 28 7.84 5.55 -16.15
C HIS A 28 6.80 4.45 -15.99
N GLU A 29 6.78 3.46 -16.88
CA GLU A 29 5.87 2.32 -16.77
C GLU A 29 6.22 1.45 -15.56
N LYS A 30 7.51 1.25 -15.27
CA LYS A 30 7.95 0.57 -14.04
C LYS A 30 7.52 1.31 -12.78
N PHE A 31 7.62 2.64 -12.77
CA PHE A 31 7.13 3.46 -11.66
C PHE A 31 5.61 3.28 -11.48
N LEU A 32 4.84 3.43 -12.56
CA LEU A 32 3.40 3.27 -12.53
C LEU A 32 3.01 1.86 -12.05
N THR A 33 3.70 0.83 -12.52
CA THR A 33 3.44 -0.56 -12.12
C THR A 33 3.64 -0.75 -10.61
N ARG A 34 4.70 -0.18 -10.03
CA ARG A 34 4.92 -0.21 -8.57
C ARG A 34 3.81 0.51 -7.80
N LEU A 35 3.38 1.66 -8.31
CA LEU A 35 2.26 2.39 -7.71
C LEU A 35 0.98 1.54 -7.76
N THR A 36 0.65 0.95 -8.91
CA THR A 36 -0.55 0.11 -9.08
C THR A 36 -0.54 -1.11 -8.16
N ILE A 37 0.59 -1.82 -8.04
CA ILE A 37 0.72 -2.97 -7.12
C ILE A 37 0.55 -2.52 -5.67
N SER A 38 1.17 -1.41 -5.28
CA SER A 38 1.02 -0.83 -3.94
C SER A 38 -0.43 -0.49 -3.64
N SER A 39 -1.12 0.16 -4.59
CA SER A 39 -2.55 0.49 -4.49
C SER A 39 -3.42 -0.76 -4.37
N LEU A 40 -3.15 -1.83 -5.15
CA LEU A 40 -3.90 -3.08 -5.07
C LEU A 40 -3.79 -3.73 -3.68
N ARG A 41 -2.58 -3.73 -3.09
CA ARG A 41 -2.35 -4.27 -1.74
C ARG A 41 -3.10 -3.45 -0.68
N LEU A 42 -3.08 -2.13 -0.81
CA LEU A 42 -3.85 -1.25 0.06
C LEU A 42 -5.36 -1.49 -0.08
N LEU A 43 -5.89 -1.56 -1.30
CA LEU A 43 -7.31 -1.84 -1.53
C LEU A 43 -7.74 -3.18 -0.92
N LYS A 44 -6.94 -4.24 -1.06
CA LYS A 44 -7.20 -5.53 -0.39
C LYS A 44 -7.24 -5.41 1.14
N HIS A 45 -6.39 -4.56 1.72
CA HIS A 45 -6.41 -4.30 3.15
C HIS A 45 -7.67 -3.53 3.58
N ILE A 46 -8.04 -2.47 2.84
CA ILE A 46 -9.27 -1.70 3.09
C ILE A 46 -10.51 -2.60 2.99
N ALA A 47 -10.58 -3.45 1.95
CA ALA A 47 -11.66 -4.40 1.75
C ALA A 47 -11.81 -5.34 2.95
N LYS A 48 -10.68 -5.86 3.46
CA LYS A 48 -10.65 -6.71 4.64
C LYS A 48 -11.13 -5.98 5.91
N GLU A 49 -10.73 -4.72 6.11
CA GLU A 49 -11.18 -3.96 7.29
C GLU A 49 -12.66 -3.56 7.23
N THR A 50 -13.17 -3.29 6.02
CA THR A 50 -14.55 -2.85 5.79
C THR A 50 -15.52 -4.03 5.62
N GLY A 51 -15.01 -5.25 5.46
CA GLY A 51 -15.81 -6.46 5.34
C GLY A 51 -16.53 -6.60 3.99
N VAL A 52 -16.06 -5.92 2.95
CA VAL A 52 -16.59 -6.01 1.58
C VAL A 52 -15.59 -6.67 0.64
N ALA A 53 -16.05 -7.23 -0.48
CA ALA A 53 -15.14 -7.71 -1.51
C ALA A 53 -14.35 -6.54 -2.12
N VAL A 54 -13.12 -6.78 -2.60
CA VAL A 54 -12.28 -5.68 -3.13
C VAL A 54 -12.90 -5.07 -4.39
N GLU A 55 -13.66 -5.86 -5.13
CA GLU A 55 -14.41 -5.48 -6.33
C GLU A 55 -15.66 -4.62 -6.00
N GLU A 56 -16.13 -4.67 -4.76
CA GLU A 56 -17.30 -3.91 -4.27
C GLU A 56 -16.90 -2.64 -3.52
N LEU A 57 -15.60 -2.42 -3.29
CA LEU A 57 -15.12 -1.20 -2.64
C LEU A 57 -15.53 0.03 -3.45
N THR A 58 -16.26 0.92 -2.79
CA THR A 58 -16.62 2.22 -3.35
C THR A 58 -15.50 3.23 -3.11
N HIS A 59 -15.44 4.25 -3.95
CA HIS A 59 -14.51 5.37 -3.75
C HIS A 59 -14.74 6.07 -2.40
N GLN A 60 -15.99 6.15 -1.92
CA GLN A 60 -16.30 6.76 -0.63
C GLN A 60 -15.70 5.96 0.53
N GLN A 61 -15.82 4.63 0.53
CA GLN A 61 -15.19 3.78 1.55
C GLN A 61 -13.67 3.92 1.55
N VAL A 62 -13.05 4.08 0.38
CA VAL A 62 -11.61 4.33 0.27
C VAL A 62 -11.26 5.69 0.88
N VAL A 63 -11.99 6.75 0.55
CA VAL A 63 -11.79 8.10 1.12
C VAL A 63 -11.94 8.07 2.64
N ASP A 64 -13.03 7.51 3.15
CA ASP A 64 -13.33 7.42 4.59
C ASP A 64 -12.23 6.67 5.34
N TRP A 65 -11.74 5.57 4.76
CA TRP A 65 -10.65 4.79 5.34
C TRP A 65 -9.34 5.60 5.38
N MET A 66 -9.01 6.31 4.30
CA MET A 66 -7.80 7.14 4.22
C MET A 66 -7.84 8.31 5.22
N GLU A 67 -9.01 8.91 5.42
CA GLU A 67 -9.23 9.95 6.43
C GLU A 67 -9.07 9.40 7.86
N LYS A 68 -9.64 8.22 8.13
CA LYS A 68 -9.49 7.51 9.41
C LYS A 68 -8.03 7.22 9.72
N ASP A 69 -7.29 6.63 8.78
CA ASP A 69 -5.87 6.31 8.97
C ASP A 69 -5.03 7.58 9.17
N SER A 70 -5.32 8.64 8.40
CA SER A 70 -4.66 9.94 8.54
C SER A 70 -4.98 10.65 9.86
N LYS A 71 -6.17 10.41 10.43
CA LYS A 71 -6.50 10.88 11.77
C LYS A 71 -5.69 10.14 12.83
N ILE A 72 -5.62 8.81 12.76
CA ILE A 72 -4.79 7.99 13.66
C ILE A 72 -3.33 8.47 13.62
N ARG A 73 -2.77 8.70 12.43
CA ARG A 73 -1.40 9.22 12.28
C ARG A 73 -1.19 10.55 12.99
N ARG A 74 -2.12 11.50 12.82
CA ARG A 74 -2.04 12.83 13.43
C ARG A 74 -2.17 12.80 14.96
N GLU A 75 -3.01 11.91 15.48
CA GLU A 75 -3.34 11.87 16.92
C GLU A 75 -2.40 10.95 17.72
N GLN A 76 -1.91 9.88 17.09
CA GLN A 76 -1.19 8.78 17.76
C GLN A 76 0.22 8.54 17.19
N GLY A 77 0.60 9.25 16.12
CA GLY A 77 1.91 9.15 15.46
C GLY A 77 1.95 8.19 14.27
N SER A 78 3.03 8.27 13.48
CA SER A 78 3.24 7.44 12.27
C SER A 78 3.19 5.94 12.55
N GLU A 79 3.70 5.52 13.71
CA GLU A 79 3.74 4.12 14.09
C GLU A 79 2.37 3.53 14.44
N ALA A 80 1.35 4.36 14.71
CA ALA A 80 0.00 3.92 15.00
C ALA A 80 -0.86 3.73 13.74
N ALA A 81 -0.58 4.47 12.67
CA ALA A 81 -1.31 4.38 11.41
C ALA A 81 -0.86 3.18 10.57
N PHE A 82 -1.73 2.65 9.71
CA PHE A 82 -1.34 1.65 8.73
C PHE A 82 -0.33 2.22 7.73
N LEU A 83 -0.56 3.43 7.24
CA LEU A 83 0.37 4.14 6.37
C LEU A 83 1.44 4.86 7.20
N LYS A 84 2.69 4.40 7.06
CA LYS A 84 3.85 4.83 7.87
C LYS A 84 4.64 6.03 7.34
N TRP A 85 4.22 6.62 6.22
CA TRP A 85 4.92 7.74 5.58
C TRP A 85 4.49 9.11 6.12
#